data_AF-A0A1I6VZT6-F1
#
_entry.id   AF-A0A1I6VZT6-F1
#
_cell.length_a   1.000
_cell.length_b   1.000
_cell.length_c   1.000
_cell.angle_alpha   90.00
_cell.angle_beta   90.00
_cell.angle_gamma   90.00
#
_symmetry.space_group_name_H-M   'P 1'
#
loop_
_entity.id
_entity.type
_entity.pdbx_description
1 polymer ?
#
loop_
_entity_poly.entity_id
_entity_poly.type
_entity_poly.pdbx_seq_one_letter_code
_entity_poly.pdbx_strand_id
1 'polypeptide(L)'
;MRPSLLATLGLLLVAYPHASGAQGVPDSRGVQSVQDVQDVRDLPAATVEPGEPRPGPPPPLPDISDPNGRAGEALNEPGERSGIPKALRSSGSKAGGPANDLNPSGQAEAPAPPKGDLGRVIAGKELFHGNYCGTGQRGEGLPPTDALDAACMRHDACYDAAGYRSCACDATLRREASTVSDSPDAALEVRRRALSVIEATAAMACRAP
;
A
#
# COMPACT_ATOMS: atom_id res chain seq x y z
N MET A 1 -21.38 -0.85 -60.56
CA MET A 1 -20.36 -1.79 -61.08
C MET A 1 -19.18 -1.78 -60.10
N ARG A 2 -18.88 -2.94 -59.48
CA ARG A 2 -17.72 -3.18 -58.58
C ARG A 2 -16.51 -3.65 -59.43
N PRO A 3 -15.26 -3.59 -58.95
CA PRO A 3 -14.70 -4.60 -58.01
C PRO A 3 -13.83 -3.94 -56.89
N SER A 4 -13.88 -4.32 -55.61
CA SER A 4 -13.50 -5.58 -54.95
C SER A 4 -12.05 -6.02 -55.24
N LEU A 5 -11.12 -5.62 -54.35
CA LEU A 5 -9.79 -6.23 -54.21
C LEU A 5 -9.59 -6.63 -52.74
N LEU A 6 -9.76 -7.93 -52.51
CA LEU A 6 -9.36 -8.67 -51.31
C LEU A 6 -7.86 -8.97 -51.42
N ALA A 7 -7.07 -8.62 -50.40
CA ALA A 7 -5.67 -9.02 -50.29
C ALA A 7 -5.40 -9.64 -48.91
N THR A 8 -5.50 -10.97 -48.91
CA THR A 8 -4.60 -11.95 -48.27
C THR A 8 -4.05 -11.70 -46.86
N LEU A 9 -4.60 -12.52 -45.95
CA LEU A 9 -4.12 -12.97 -44.66
C LEU A 9 -2.70 -13.59 -44.77
N GLY A 10 -1.73 -13.07 -44.01
CA GLY A 10 -0.39 -13.64 -43.86
C GLY A 10 -0.14 -14.05 -42.41
N LEU A 11 -0.34 -15.33 -42.10
CA LEU A 11 -0.13 -15.94 -40.79
C LEU A 11 1.35 -16.34 -40.65
N LEU A 12 2.15 -15.57 -39.91
CA LEU A 12 3.54 -15.92 -39.59
C LEU A 12 3.61 -16.50 -38.17
N LEU A 13 3.57 -17.83 -38.11
CA LEU A 13 3.95 -18.62 -36.95
C LEU A 13 5.47 -18.51 -36.74
N VAL A 14 5.88 -17.80 -35.70
CA VAL A 14 7.26 -17.85 -35.21
C VAL A 14 7.29 -18.73 -33.97
N ALA A 15 7.76 -19.97 -34.15
CA ALA A 15 8.11 -20.87 -33.06
C ALA A 15 9.44 -20.42 -32.46
N TYR A 16 9.47 -20.12 -31.14
CA TYR A 16 10.69 -19.96 -30.37
C TYR A 16 10.84 -21.12 -29.38
N PRO A 17 12.00 -21.79 -29.32
CA PRO A 17 12.24 -22.91 -28.43
C PRO A 17 12.53 -22.49 -26.99
N HIS A 18 12.15 -23.40 -26.08
CA HIS A 18 12.29 -23.37 -24.63
C HIS A 18 13.73 -23.20 -24.15
N ALA A 19 13.91 -22.41 -23.08
CA ALA A 19 15.02 -22.56 -22.15
C ALA A 19 14.47 -22.92 -20.76
N SER A 20 14.67 -24.19 -20.42
CA SER A 20 14.45 -24.76 -19.09
C SER A 20 15.63 -24.40 -18.19
N GLY A 21 15.35 -23.89 -16.98
CA GLY A 21 16.36 -23.54 -15.99
C GLY A 21 15.78 -23.68 -14.59
N ALA A 22 15.75 -24.92 -14.09
CA ALA A 22 15.43 -25.24 -12.71
C ALA A 22 16.65 -24.95 -11.82
N GLN A 23 16.47 -24.14 -10.76
CA GLN A 23 17.34 -24.18 -9.58
C GLN A 23 16.46 -24.06 -8.33
N GLY A 24 16.44 -25.15 -7.56
CA GLY A 24 15.71 -25.26 -6.31
C GLY A 24 16.38 -24.50 -5.17
N VAL A 25 15.56 -24.02 -4.25
CA VAL A 25 16.00 -23.51 -2.95
C VAL A 25 15.32 -24.36 -1.87
N PRO A 26 16.09 -24.95 -0.94
CA PRO A 26 15.53 -25.82 0.08
C PRO A 26 14.86 -25.07 1.24
N ASP A 27 13.97 -25.83 1.86
CA ASP A 27 12.95 -25.55 2.87
C ASP A 27 13.50 -25.32 4.29
N SER A 28 12.75 -24.49 5.03
CA SER A 28 12.51 -24.42 6.48
C SER A 28 13.45 -25.10 7.49
N ARG A 29 14.12 -24.25 8.30
CA ARG A 29 14.52 -24.49 9.70
C ARG A 29 14.53 -23.13 10.41
N GLY A 30 14.05 -22.90 11.62
CA GLY A 30 13.50 -23.74 12.67
C GLY A 30 13.13 -22.81 13.83
N VAL A 31 11.97 -23.03 14.44
CA VAL A 31 11.58 -22.41 15.69
C VAL A 31 12.42 -23.08 16.78
N GLN A 32 13.29 -22.33 17.47
CA GLN A 32 14.01 -22.83 18.64
C GLN A 32 13.69 -21.97 19.87
N SER A 33 13.02 -22.65 20.80
CA SER A 33 12.67 -22.28 22.16
C SER A 33 13.78 -21.56 22.93
N VAL A 34 13.43 -20.44 23.59
CA VAL A 34 14.24 -19.80 24.63
C VAL A 34 13.86 -20.37 25.98
N GLN A 35 14.55 -21.42 26.38
CA GLN A 35 14.59 -21.91 27.76
C GLN A 35 16.03 -22.30 28.01
N ASP A 36 16.77 -21.44 28.72
CA ASP A 36 17.79 -21.83 29.69
C ASP A 36 18.45 -20.57 30.28
N VAL A 37 19.11 -20.76 31.41
CA VAL A 37 19.79 -19.78 32.27
C VAL A 37 18.94 -19.21 33.41
N GLN A 38 18.57 -20.10 34.32
CA GLN A 38 18.63 -19.82 35.76
C GLN A 38 19.83 -20.61 36.30
N ASP A 39 20.87 -19.91 36.77
CA ASP A 39 21.63 -20.25 37.99
C ASP A 39 22.89 -19.36 38.05
N VAL A 40 22.85 -18.30 38.86
CA VAL A 40 24.02 -17.90 39.66
C VAL A 40 23.49 -17.21 40.92
N ARG A 41 23.38 -17.96 42.01
CA ARG A 41 23.36 -17.42 43.38
C ARG A 41 24.71 -17.73 44.00
N ASP A 42 25.50 -16.69 44.27
CA ASP A 42 26.24 -16.52 45.54
C ASP A 42 27.26 -15.37 45.41
N LEU A 43 26.96 -14.21 46.01
CA LEU A 43 27.95 -13.33 46.63
C LEU A 43 27.29 -12.49 47.76
N PRO A 44 28.04 -12.17 48.84
CA PRO A 44 27.48 -11.83 50.15
C PRO A 44 27.18 -10.33 50.36
N ALA A 45 26.47 -10.09 51.47
CA ALA A 45 25.84 -8.84 51.89
C ALA A 45 26.77 -7.69 52.32
N ALA A 46 26.39 -6.48 51.93
CA ALA A 46 26.54 -5.16 52.59
C ALA A 46 26.06 -4.12 51.55
N THR A 47 25.20 -3.13 51.77
CA THR A 47 24.84 -2.29 52.92
C THR A 47 23.49 -1.64 52.57
N VAL A 48 22.64 -1.37 53.56
CA VAL A 48 21.37 -0.65 53.34
C VAL A 48 21.66 0.83 53.15
N GLU A 49 21.51 1.34 51.92
CA GLU A 49 21.42 2.78 51.64
C GLU A 49 19.94 3.16 51.41
N PRO A 50 19.49 4.33 51.90
CA PRO A 50 18.07 4.71 51.87
C PRO A 50 17.67 5.33 50.53
N GLY A 51 16.63 4.76 49.91
CA GLY A 51 15.73 5.50 49.01
C GLY A 51 15.93 5.30 47.51
N GLU A 52 15.63 4.11 47.00
CA GLU A 52 15.45 3.90 45.55
C GLU A 52 13.95 4.01 45.19
N PRO A 53 13.55 4.82 44.20
CA PRO A 53 12.15 4.94 43.79
C PRO A 53 11.65 3.61 43.23
N ARG A 54 10.61 3.03 43.85
CA ARG A 54 9.95 1.83 43.32
C ARG A 54 9.37 2.13 41.93
N PRO A 55 9.66 1.30 40.91
CA PRO A 55 9.05 1.47 39.59
C PRO A 55 7.52 1.45 39.71
N GLY A 56 6.87 2.43 39.10
CA GLY A 56 5.41 2.47 38.99
C GLY A 56 4.88 1.29 38.16
N PRO A 57 3.57 1.00 38.26
CA PRO A 57 2.96 -0.07 37.49
C PRO A 57 3.21 0.14 35.97
N PRO A 58 3.40 -0.96 35.21
CA PRO A 58 3.62 -0.86 33.78
C PRO A 58 2.43 -0.20 33.10
N PRO A 59 2.66 0.59 32.04
CA PRO A 59 1.57 1.20 31.29
C PRO A 59 0.65 0.12 30.71
N PRO A 60 -0.66 0.40 30.58
CA PRO A 60 -1.60 -0.54 30.00
C PRO A 60 -1.18 -0.90 28.57
N LEU A 61 -1.38 -2.18 28.22
CA LEU A 61 -1.10 -2.67 26.87
C LEU A 61 -2.03 -1.97 25.86
N PRO A 62 -1.54 -1.66 24.64
CA PRO A 62 -2.34 -0.98 23.62
C PRO A 62 -3.48 -1.88 23.14
N ASP A 63 -4.65 -1.28 22.91
CA ASP A 63 -5.78 -1.97 22.26
C ASP A 63 -5.47 -2.16 20.78
N ILE A 64 -5.43 -3.43 20.35
CA ILE A 64 -5.05 -3.83 18.98
C ILE A 64 -6.24 -3.61 18.01
N SER A 65 -7.44 -3.34 18.53
CA SER A 65 -8.67 -3.18 17.75
C SER A 65 -8.78 -1.80 17.08
N ASP A 66 -8.00 -0.82 17.54
CA ASP A 66 -7.84 0.49 16.89
C ASP A 66 -6.34 0.77 16.73
N PRO A 67 -5.73 0.46 15.57
CA PRO A 67 -4.29 0.64 15.37
C PRO A 67 -3.84 2.11 15.44
N ASN A 68 -4.77 3.07 15.45
CA ASN A 68 -4.51 4.49 15.67
C ASN A 68 -5.08 5.02 17.00
N GLY A 69 -5.82 4.20 17.73
CA GLY A 69 -6.48 4.52 18.99
C GLY A 69 -5.58 4.31 20.18
N ARG A 70 -4.55 5.14 20.32
CA ARG A 70 -3.97 5.33 21.66
C ARG A 70 -4.92 6.20 22.46
N ALA A 71 -5.19 5.81 23.70
CA ALA A 71 -5.90 6.62 24.71
C ALA A 71 -5.09 7.85 25.14
N GLY A 72 -4.65 8.65 24.17
CA GLY A 72 -3.98 9.93 24.36
C GLY A 72 -4.57 10.92 23.37
N GLU A 73 -4.75 12.16 23.83
CA GLU A 73 -5.28 13.28 23.06
C GLU A 73 -4.90 13.29 21.57
N ALA A 74 -5.82 13.83 20.78
CA ALA A 74 -5.70 13.96 19.34
C ALA A 74 -4.32 14.56 18.93
N LEU A 75 -3.66 13.86 17.99
CA LEU A 75 -2.29 14.17 17.52
C LEU A 75 -2.16 15.53 16.81
N ASN A 76 -3.25 16.28 16.65
CA ASN A 76 -3.23 17.61 16.07
C ASN A 76 -2.66 18.67 17.02
N GLU A 77 -2.52 18.39 18.32
CA GLU A 77 -1.90 19.30 19.28
C GLU A 77 -0.95 18.60 20.27
N PRO A 78 0.25 19.15 20.55
CA PRO A 78 1.09 18.64 21.62
C PRO A 78 0.41 18.86 22.97
N GLY A 79 0.10 17.77 23.68
CA GLY A 79 -0.59 17.78 24.98
C GLY A 79 0.08 18.67 26.03
N GLU A 80 -0.62 18.93 27.14
CA GLU A 80 -0.21 19.93 28.15
C GLU A 80 1.18 19.67 28.76
N ARG A 81 1.66 18.42 28.71
CA ARG A 81 3.00 18.00 29.17
C ARG A 81 4.12 18.21 28.14
N SER A 82 3.80 18.72 26.95
CA SER A 82 4.81 19.00 25.94
C SER A 82 5.69 20.17 26.35
N GLY A 83 7.00 19.95 26.41
CA GLY A 83 8.02 20.97 26.65
C GLY A 83 8.19 21.98 25.51
N ILE A 84 7.42 21.84 24.41
CA ILE A 84 7.41 22.79 23.31
C ILE A 84 6.69 24.06 23.78
N PRO A 85 7.28 25.27 23.66
CA PRO A 85 6.58 26.52 23.97
C PRO A 85 5.28 26.67 23.15
N LYS A 86 4.19 27.18 23.75
CA LYS A 86 2.87 27.33 23.10
C LYS A 86 2.94 28.11 21.78
N ALA A 87 3.78 29.15 21.73
CA ALA A 87 4.04 29.93 20.53
C ALA A 87 4.70 29.13 19.39
N LEU A 88 5.36 28.02 19.69
CA LEU A 88 6.05 27.15 18.72
C LEU A 88 5.25 25.87 18.41
N ARG A 89 4.13 25.60 19.09
CA ARG A 89 3.31 24.40 18.86
C ARG A 89 2.71 24.36 17.46
N SER A 90 2.31 25.51 16.90
CA SER A 90 1.87 25.64 15.50
C SER A 90 3.01 25.84 14.51
N SER A 91 4.27 25.83 14.99
CA SER A 91 5.43 26.00 14.13
C SER A 91 5.55 24.82 13.16
N GLY A 92 5.22 23.58 13.54
CA GLY A 92 5.18 22.46 12.59
C GLY A 92 4.18 22.63 11.44
N SER A 93 3.08 23.35 11.67
CA SER A 93 2.08 23.68 10.64
C SER A 93 2.44 24.90 9.80
N LYS A 94 3.44 25.69 10.23
CA LYS A 94 3.89 26.93 9.56
C LYS A 94 5.34 26.88 9.05
N ALA A 95 6.15 25.96 9.56
CA ALA A 95 7.53 25.80 9.21
C ALA A 95 7.56 24.90 7.99
N GLY A 96 7.70 25.53 6.82
CA GLY A 96 8.34 24.88 5.70
C GLY A 96 9.79 24.55 6.09
N GLY A 97 9.98 23.46 6.84
CA GLY A 97 11.30 22.85 7.05
C GLY A 97 11.81 22.24 5.74
N PRO A 98 12.96 21.53 5.75
CA PRO A 98 13.51 20.93 4.53
C PRO A 98 12.58 19.93 3.81
N ALA A 99 11.50 19.49 4.47
CA ALA A 99 10.42 18.75 3.81
C ALA A 99 9.63 19.60 2.77
N ASN A 100 9.61 20.93 2.92
CA ASN A 100 9.02 21.86 1.97
C ASN A 100 9.97 22.25 0.83
N ASP A 101 11.28 21.99 0.96
CA ASP A 101 12.25 22.14 -0.14
C ASP A 101 11.99 21.11 -1.27
N LEU A 102 11.20 20.07 -0.98
CA LEU A 102 10.67 19.13 -1.98
C LEU A 102 9.40 19.65 -2.69
N ASN A 103 8.84 20.79 -2.25
CA ASN A 103 7.74 21.48 -2.91
C ASN A 103 8.25 22.82 -3.50
N PRO A 104 8.89 22.81 -4.68
CA PRO A 104 9.54 24.00 -5.27
C PRO A 104 8.55 25.13 -5.61
N SER A 105 7.24 24.86 -5.59
CA SER A 105 6.20 25.81 -5.96
C SER A 105 5.76 26.73 -4.82
N GLY A 106 6.10 26.39 -3.56
CA GLY A 106 5.64 27.11 -2.36
C GLY A 106 4.11 27.17 -2.19
N GLN A 107 3.35 26.49 -3.05
CA GLN A 107 1.91 26.43 -2.97
C GLN A 107 1.53 25.45 -1.87
N ALA A 108 0.61 25.85 -0.99
CA ALA A 108 -0.01 24.93 -0.07
C ALA A 108 -0.58 23.74 -0.86
N GLU A 109 -0.22 22.53 -0.47
CA GLU A 109 -0.80 21.32 -1.05
C GLU A 109 -2.32 21.47 -1.03
N ALA A 110 -2.98 21.22 -2.16
CA ALA A 110 -4.44 21.26 -2.22
C ALA A 110 -4.99 20.37 -1.09
N PRO A 111 -6.08 20.79 -0.41
CA PRO A 111 -6.69 19.99 0.63
C PRO A 111 -6.85 18.55 0.14
N ALA A 112 -6.38 17.60 0.94
CA ALA A 112 -6.52 16.19 0.60
C ALA A 112 -8.00 15.93 0.27
N PRO A 113 -8.31 15.27 -0.87
CA PRO A 113 -9.68 14.96 -1.20
C PRO A 113 -10.34 14.19 -0.05
N PRO A 114 -11.68 14.27 0.11
CA PRO A 114 -12.37 13.54 1.15
C PRO A 114 -11.97 12.07 1.06
N LYS A 115 -11.40 11.56 2.15
CA LYS A 115 -11.00 10.16 2.23
C LYS A 115 -12.29 9.34 2.10
N GLY A 116 -12.38 8.54 1.04
CA GLY A 116 -13.45 7.55 0.89
C GLY A 116 -13.44 6.58 2.08
N ASP A 117 -14.54 5.86 2.28
CA ASP A 117 -14.62 4.84 3.32
C ASP A 117 -13.77 3.63 2.91
N LEU A 118 -12.51 3.62 3.39
CA LEU A 118 -11.57 2.52 3.12
C LEU A 118 -12.12 1.17 3.59
N GLY A 119 -12.90 1.14 4.67
CA GLY A 119 -13.53 -0.08 5.17
C GLY A 119 -14.50 -0.66 4.14
N ARG A 120 -15.28 0.19 3.48
CA ARG A 120 -16.21 -0.24 2.40
C ARG A 120 -15.48 -0.66 1.13
N VAL A 121 -14.37 -0.02 0.77
CA VAL A 121 -13.52 -0.44 -0.36
C VAL A 121 -12.91 -1.83 -0.10
N ILE A 122 -12.32 -2.04 1.08
CA ILE A 122 -11.74 -3.34 1.47
C ILE A 122 -12.81 -4.42 1.54
N ALA A 123 -14.00 -4.10 2.03
CA ALA A 123 -15.15 -5.00 2.05
C ALA A 123 -15.77 -5.26 0.66
N GLY A 124 -15.25 -4.66 -0.41
CA GLY A 124 -15.78 -4.76 -1.77
C GLY A 124 -17.18 -4.16 -1.95
N LYS A 125 -17.60 -3.27 -1.05
CA LYS A 125 -18.90 -2.57 -1.09
C LYS A 125 -18.84 -1.28 -1.89
N GLU A 126 -17.64 -0.78 -2.19
CA GLU A 126 -17.38 0.39 -3.03
C GLU A 126 -16.13 0.17 -3.87
N LEU A 127 -16.07 0.89 -5.00
CA LEU A 127 -14.87 0.96 -5.83
C LEU A 127 -13.85 1.90 -5.20
N PHE A 128 -12.58 1.54 -5.34
CA PHE A 128 -11.45 2.36 -4.95
C PHE A 128 -11.33 3.63 -5.83
N HIS A 129 -11.59 3.49 -7.12
CA HIS A 129 -11.47 4.58 -8.07
C HIS A 129 -12.33 4.31 -9.32
N GLY A 130 -12.84 5.38 -9.93
CA GLY A 130 -13.54 5.33 -11.21
C GLY A 130 -14.73 4.35 -11.25
N ASN A 131 -14.84 3.63 -12.37
CA ASN A 131 -15.89 2.66 -12.65
C ASN A 131 -15.42 1.20 -12.55
N TYR A 132 -14.10 0.97 -12.50
CA TYR A 132 -13.49 -0.36 -12.63
C TYR A 132 -12.47 -0.69 -11.54
N CYS A 133 -11.83 0.28 -10.91
CA CYS A 133 -10.84 -0.06 -9.89
C CYS A 133 -11.52 -0.48 -8.56
N GLY A 134 -11.62 -1.78 -8.30
CA GLY A 134 -12.12 -2.34 -7.05
C GLY A 134 -12.64 -3.76 -7.21
N THR A 135 -13.37 -4.25 -6.20
CA THR A 135 -14.11 -5.51 -6.35
C THR A 135 -15.37 -5.26 -7.17
N GLY A 136 -15.45 -5.88 -8.35
CA GLY A 136 -16.55 -5.67 -9.30
C GLY A 136 -16.43 -4.32 -10.02
N GLN A 137 -17.50 -3.90 -10.69
CA GLN A 137 -17.53 -2.66 -11.48
C GLN A 137 -18.89 -1.97 -11.38
N ARG A 138 -18.95 -0.66 -11.66
CA ARG A 138 -20.19 0.14 -11.62
C ARG A 138 -21.15 -0.14 -12.78
N GLY A 139 -20.72 -0.85 -13.80
CA GLY A 139 -21.58 -1.32 -14.89
C GLY A 139 -20.82 -1.60 -16.17
N GLU A 140 -21.22 -2.65 -16.89
CA GLU A 140 -20.73 -2.92 -18.25
C GLU A 140 -21.06 -1.73 -19.17
N GLY A 141 -20.09 -1.30 -19.97
CA GLY A 141 -20.29 -0.27 -21.00
C GLY A 141 -20.16 1.19 -20.54
N LEU A 142 -19.83 1.46 -19.27
CA LEU A 142 -19.40 2.81 -18.89
C LEU A 142 -17.98 3.09 -19.41
N PRO A 143 -17.68 4.29 -19.91
CA PRO A 143 -16.30 4.62 -20.24
C PRO A 143 -15.46 4.69 -18.96
N PRO A 144 -14.17 4.29 -19.01
CA PRO A 144 -13.26 4.54 -17.90
C PRO A 144 -13.12 6.05 -17.66
N THR A 145 -13.03 6.48 -16.41
CA THR A 145 -12.99 7.90 -16.05
C THR A 145 -11.63 8.55 -16.30
N ASP A 146 -10.56 7.76 -16.27
CA ASP A 146 -9.20 8.17 -16.60
C ASP A 146 -8.32 6.98 -17.02
N ALA A 147 -7.02 7.21 -17.19
CA ALA A 147 -6.06 6.19 -17.62
C ALA A 147 -5.86 5.06 -16.59
N LEU A 148 -5.99 5.35 -15.28
CA LEU A 148 -5.92 4.31 -14.25
C LEU A 148 -7.16 3.44 -14.29
N ASP A 149 -8.34 4.06 -14.39
CA ASP A 149 -9.60 3.34 -14.51
C ASP A 149 -9.65 2.46 -15.77
N ALA A 150 -9.05 2.93 -16.88
CA ALA A 150 -8.91 2.15 -18.10
C ALA A 150 -7.99 0.92 -17.93
N ALA A 151 -6.97 1.01 -17.07
CA ALA A 151 -6.12 -0.13 -16.74
C ALA A 151 -6.87 -1.17 -15.89
N CYS A 152 -7.64 -0.71 -14.90
CA CYS A 152 -8.52 -1.57 -14.11
C CYS A 152 -9.56 -2.28 -14.98
N MET A 153 -10.19 -1.57 -15.92
CA MET A 153 -11.14 -2.16 -16.87
C MET A 153 -10.53 -3.31 -17.70
N ARG A 154 -9.28 -3.17 -18.15
CA ARG A 154 -8.57 -4.25 -18.86
C ARG A 154 -8.19 -5.41 -17.95
N HIS A 155 -7.88 -5.13 -16.69
CA HIS A 155 -7.59 -6.16 -15.68
C HIS A 155 -8.82 -7.01 -15.37
N ASP A 156 -9.98 -6.38 -15.17
CA ASP A 156 -11.25 -7.08 -14.97
C ASP A 156 -11.57 -8.00 -16.15
N ALA A 157 -11.48 -7.47 -17.38
CA ALA A 157 -11.68 -8.27 -18.60
C ALA A 157 -10.68 -9.44 -18.73
N CYS A 158 -9.45 -9.26 -18.25
CA CYS A 158 -8.43 -10.31 -18.23
C CYS A 158 -8.79 -11.42 -17.24
N TYR A 159 -9.27 -11.05 -16.05
CA TYR A 159 -9.76 -12.01 -15.05
C TYR A 159 -10.97 -12.79 -15.58
N ASP A 160 -11.93 -12.11 -16.22
CA ASP A 160 -13.11 -12.75 -16.82
C ASP A 160 -12.71 -13.75 -17.91
N ALA A 161 -11.77 -13.37 -18.79
CA ALA A 161 -11.27 -14.25 -19.84
C ALA A 161 -10.47 -15.44 -19.28
N ALA A 162 -9.71 -15.24 -18.20
CA ALA A 162 -8.94 -16.31 -17.56
C ALA A 162 -9.84 -17.27 -16.76
N GLY A 163 -10.93 -16.78 -16.18
CA GLY A 163 -11.80 -17.53 -15.26
C GLY A 163 -11.18 -17.78 -13.88
N TYR A 164 -10.03 -17.17 -13.58
CA TYR A 164 -9.36 -17.23 -12.29
C TYR A 164 -8.48 -15.99 -12.06
N ARG A 165 -8.08 -15.77 -10.80
CA ARG A 165 -7.15 -14.69 -10.41
C ARG A 165 -5.75 -14.95 -10.97
N SER A 166 -5.48 -14.48 -12.19
CA SER A 166 -4.27 -14.78 -12.92
C SER A 166 -3.11 -13.84 -12.55
N CYS A 167 -1.96 -14.41 -12.20
CA CYS A 167 -0.75 -13.64 -11.93
C CYS A 167 -0.30 -12.82 -13.16
N ALA A 168 -0.60 -13.29 -14.38
CA ALA A 168 -0.27 -12.57 -15.61
C ALA A 168 -1.15 -11.32 -15.79
N CYS A 169 -2.42 -11.38 -15.38
CA CYS A 169 -3.31 -10.22 -15.36
C CYS A 169 -2.82 -9.20 -14.33
N ASP A 170 -2.47 -9.63 -13.11
CA ASP A 170 -1.96 -8.73 -12.06
C ASP A 170 -0.64 -8.06 -12.46
N ALA A 171 0.27 -8.81 -13.08
CA ALA A 171 1.52 -8.25 -13.58
C ALA A 171 1.28 -7.22 -14.70
N THR A 172 0.25 -7.40 -15.52
CA THR A 172 -0.13 -6.45 -16.57
C THR A 172 -0.72 -5.17 -15.97
N LEU A 173 -1.64 -5.30 -15.02
CA LEU A 173 -2.19 -4.16 -14.28
C LEU A 173 -1.07 -3.36 -13.60
N ARG A 174 -0.10 -4.03 -12.96
CA ARG A 174 1.04 -3.37 -12.32
C ARG A 174 1.84 -2.51 -13.30
N ARG A 175 2.14 -3.01 -14.49
CA ARG A 175 2.87 -2.26 -15.52
C ARG A 175 2.09 -1.04 -16.00
N GLU A 176 0.80 -1.22 -16.26
CA GLU A 176 -0.06 -0.11 -16.72
C GLU A 176 -0.23 0.96 -15.64
N ALA A 177 -0.44 0.57 -14.38
CA ALA A 177 -0.50 1.49 -13.25
C ALA A 177 0.84 2.22 -13.03
N SER A 178 1.97 1.56 -13.25
CA SER A 178 3.30 2.21 -13.20
C SER A 178 3.40 3.35 -14.23
N THR A 179 3.02 3.08 -15.48
CA THR A 179 2.95 4.10 -16.54
C THR A 179 2.06 5.29 -16.15
N VAL A 180 0.93 5.04 -15.49
CA VAL A 180 0.06 6.12 -15.00
C VAL A 180 0.72 6.90 -13.86
N SER A 181 1.37 6.23 -12.91
CA SER A 181 2.02 6.89 -11.77
C SER A 181 3.17 7.82 -12.18
N ASP A 182 3.87 7.45 -13.26
CA ASP A 182 5.00 8.18 -13.83
C ASP A 182 4.58 9.29 -14.80
N SER A 183 3.32 9.30 -15.25
CA SER A 183 2.84 10.27 -16.25
C SER A 183 2.69 11.66 -15.64
N PRO A 184 3.38 12.70 -16.14
CA PRO A 184 3.22 14.07 -15.66
C PRO A 184 1.86 14.68 -16.05
N ASP A 185 1.20 14.13 -17.08
CA ASP A 185 -0.09 14.59 -17.57
C ASP A 185 -1.27 14.05 -16.72
N ALA A 186 -1.02 13.01 -15.91
CA ALA A 186 -2.01 12.48 -15.00
C ALA A 186 -2.13 13.36 -13.74
N ALA A 187 -3.37 13.60 -13.30
CA ALA A 187 -3.61 14.34 -12.06
C ALA A 187 -2.90 13.67 -10.87
N LEU A 188 -2.38 14.46 -9.93
CA LEU A 188 -1.62 13.97 -8.78
C LEU A 188 -2.37 12.89 -7.99
N GLU A 189 -3.67 13.07 -7.80
CA GLU A 189 -4.54 12.08 -7.14
C GLU A 189 -4.56 10.75 -7.90
N VAL A 190 -4.66 10.77 -9.23
CA VAL A 190 -4.68 9.57 -10.08
C VAL A 190 -3.33 8.85 -10.00
N ARG A 191 -2.22 9.59 -10.05
CA ARG A 191 -0.88 9.04 -9.89
C ARG A 191 -0.69 8.36 -8.52
N ARG A 192 -1.16 9.00 -7.45
CA ARG A 192 -1.10 8.45 -6.08
C ARG A 192 -1.92 7.17 -5.95
N ARG A 193 -3.12 7.15 -6.53
CA ARG A 193 -3.96 5.95 -6.58
C ARG A 193 -3.33 4.84 -7.41
N ALA A 194 -2.66 5.18 -8.50
CA ALA A 194 -1.94 4.20 -9.31
C ALA A 194 -0.85 3.49 -8.50
N LEU A 195 -0.10 4.22 -7.67
CA LEU A 195 0.84 3.61 -6.72
C LEU A 195 0.15 2.64 -5.75
N SER A 196 -1.03 3.00 -5.21
CA SER A 196 -1.80 2.08 -4.37
C SER A 196 -2.23 0.80 -5.12
N VAL A 197 -2.58 0.92 -6.41
CA VAL A 197 -2.92 -0.23 -7.26
C VAL A 197 -1.69 -1.12 -7.49
N ILE A 198 -0.50 -0.54 -7.72
CA ILE A 198 0.76 -1.29 -7.83
C ILE A 198 0.98 -2.16 -6.60
N GLU A 199 0.89 -1.58 -5.40
CA GLU A 199 1.05 -2.32 -4.15
C GLU A 199 -0.02 -3.41 -3.97
N ALA A 200 -1.27 -3.10 -4.31
CA ALA A 200 -2.37 -4.08 -4.25
C ALA A 200 -2.10 -5.29 -5.16
N THR A 201 -1.61 -5.09 -6.39
CA THR A 201 -1.25 -6.20 -7.29
C THR A 201 -0.09 -7.06 -6.78
N ALA A 202 0.71 -6.58 -5.82
CA ALA A 202 1.77 -7.36 -5.19
C ALA A 202 1.27 -8.15 -3.98
N ALA A 203 0.26 -7.63 -3.28
CA ALA A 203 -0.31 -8.27 -2.10
C ALA A 203 -1.38 -9.33 -2.42
N MET A 204 -2.05 -9.24 -3.55
CA MET A 204 -3.11 -10.17 -3.93
C MET A 204 -2.57 -11.57 -4.27
N ALA A 205 -3.22 -12.60 -3.73
CA ALA A 205 -2.95 -13.97 -4.12
C ALA A 205 -3.44 -14.21 -5.56
N CYS A 206 -2.60 -14.86 -6.35
CA CYS A 206 -2.86 -15.17 -7.75
C CYS A 206 -2.39 -16.60 -8.08
N ARG A 207 -2.84 -17.12 -9.22
CA ARG A 207 -2.45 -18.41 -9.78
C ARG A 207 -1.68 -18.18 -11.09
N ALA A 208 -0.56 -18.89 -11.26
CA ALA A 208 0.14 -18.99 -12.54
C ALA A 208 -0.63 -19.94 -13.49
N PRO A 209 -0.58 -19.71 -14.81
CA PRO A 209 -1.27 -20.54 -15.80
C PRO A 209 -0.87 -22.01 -15.75
#